data_AF-A0A0N4TCB5-F1
#
_entry.id   AF-A0A0N4TCB5-F1
#
_cell.length_a   1.000
_cell.length_b   1.000
_cell.length_c   1.000
_cell.angle_alpha   90.00
_cell.angle_beta   90.00
_cell.angle_gamma   90.00
#
_symmetry.space_group_name_H-M   'P 1'
#
loop_
_entity.id
_entity.type
_entity.pdbx_description
1 polymer ?
#
loop_
_entity_poly.entity_id
_entity_poly.type
_entity_poly.pdbx_seq_one_letter_code
_entity_poly.pdbx_strand_id
1 'polypeptide(L)' 'MTSEEDIGFGIHFDKTSKANNLIEMETVFPYIRLECSQVPISGSILCEKAGRYIIEFDNYYSWFSAKQLRYNIEIDQL' A
#
# COMPACT_ATOMS: atom_id res chain seq x y z
N MET A 1 4.34 -7.70 5.97
CA MET A 1 5.02 -9.02 5.98
C MET A 1 4.01 -10.06 5.56
N THR A 2 4.32 -10.80 4.51
CA THR A 2 3.53 -11.95 4.06
C THR A 2 4.00 -13.21 4.78
N SER A 3 3.15 -14.23 4.88
CA SER A 3 3.61 -15.55 5.35
C SER A 3 4.46 -16.26 4.29
N GLU A 4 4.14 -16.05 3.01
CA GLU A 4 4.80 -16.67 1.85
C GLU A 4 4.68 -15.72 0.64
N GLU A 5 5.67 -15.79 -0.25
CA GLU A 5 5.75 -15.03 -1.51
C GLU A 5 5.71 -13.49 -1.35
N ASP A 6 5.84 -12.78 -2.46
CA ASP A 6 5.73 -11.32 -2.51
C ASP A 6 4.28 -10.82 -2.56
N ILE A 7 4.11 -9.50 -2.45
CA ILE A 7 2.82 -8.83 -2.56
C ILE A 7 2.97 -7.52 -3.33
N GLY A 8 1.96 -7.13 -4.10
CA GLY A 8 1.89 -5.80 -4.69
C GLY A 8 1.67 -4.74 -3.63
N PHE A 9 2.35 -3.61 -3.74
CA PHE A 9 2.23 -2.50 -2.81
C PHE A 9 2.29 -1.16 -3.54
N GLY A 10 1.42 -0.22 -3.15
CA GLY A 10 1.39 1.14 -3.68
C GLY A 10 0.73 2.10 -2.69
N ILE A 11 0.95 3.41 -2.88
CA ILE A 11 0.26 4.45 -2.11
C ILE A 11 -0.31 5.50 -3.06
N HIS A 12 -1.58 5.84 -2.85
CA HIS A 12 -2.33 6.77 -3.68
C HIS A 12 -2.96 7.88 -2.82
N PHE A 13 -3.17 9.06 -3.41
CA PHE A 13 -3.79 10.21 -2.77
C PHE A 13 -5.02 10.66 -3.54
N ASP A 14 -6.16 10.73 -2.84
CA ASP A 14 -7.39 11.28 -3.38
C ASP A 14 -7.59 12.72 -2.89
N LYS A 15 -7.28 13.66 -3.79
CA LYS A 15 -7.46 15.09 -3.59
C LYS A 15 -8.93 15.50 -3.39
N THR A 16 -9.86 14.76 -3.96
CA THR A 16 -11.29 15.09 -3.94
C THR A 16 -12.05 14.43 -2.80
N SER A 17 -11.45 13.41 -2.18
CA SER A 17 -12.10 12.49 -1.22
C SER A 17 -13.38 11.82 -1.76
N LYS A 18 -13.55 11.81 -3.08
CA LYS A 18 -14.73 11.29 -3.79
C LYS A 18 -14.36 10.28 -4.88
N ALA A 19 -13.08 10.00 -5.09
CA ALA A 19 -12.65 9.04 -6.10
C ALA A 19 -13.19 7.64 -5.74
N ASN A 20 -13.64 6.92 -6.76
CA ASN A 20 -14.23 5.59 -6.58
C ASN A 20 -13.29 4.45 -6.98
N ASN A 21 -12.16 4.77 -7.60
CA ASN A 21 -11.14 3.80 -8.00
C ASN A 21 -9.74 4.45 -7.93
N LEU A 22 -8.69 3.62 -7.96
CA LEU A 22 -7.30 4.08 -7.86
C LEU A 22 -6.82 4.88 -9.07
N ILE A 23 -7.43 4.70 -10.25
CA ILE A 23 -7.04 5.38 -11.50
C ILE A 23 -7.34 6.88 -11.44
N GLU A 24 -8.36 7.27 -10.68
CA GLU A 24 -8.73 8.66 -10.43
C GLU A 24 -7.82 9.36 -9.39
N MET A 25 -6.91 8.63 -8.75
CA MET A 25 -6.08 9.11 -7.65
C MET A 25 -4.65 9.46 -8.12
N GLU A 26 -3.97 10.33 -7.36
CA GLU A 26 -2.56 10.67 -7.58
C GLU A 26 -1.66 9.58 -6.98
N THR A 27 -0.70 9.03 -7.74
CA THR A 27 0.28 8.09 -7.20
C THR A 27 1.29 8.82 -6.32
N VAL A 28 1.32 8.48 -5.03
CA VAL A 28 2.29 8.99 -4.04
C VAL A 28 3.51 8.09 -3.97
N PHE A 29 3.29 6.77 -3.98
CA PHE A 29 4.33 5.76 -4.04
C PHE A 29 3.98 4.76 -5.15
N PRO A 30 4.90 4.48 -6.08
CA PRO A 30 4.61 3.65 -7.24
C PRO A 30 4.25 2.22 -6.83
N TYR A 31 3.43 1.57 -7.66
CA TYR A 31 3.13 0.16 -7.51
C TYR A 31 4.40 -0.67 -7.75
N ILE A 32 4.81 -1.45 -6.75
CA ILE A 32 5.95 -2.39 -6.83
C ILE A 32 5.61 -3.70 -6.13
N ARG A 33 6.32 -4.77 -6.50
CA ARG A 33 6.25 -6.05 -5.78
C ARG A 33 7.26 -6.06 -4.64
N LEU A 34 6.77 -6.36 -3.44
CA LEU A 34 7.54 -6.39 -2.21
C LEU A 34 7.75 -7.84 -1.76
N GLU A 35 8.99 -8.30 -1.84
CA GLU A 35 9.41 -9.56 -1.20
C GLU A 35 9.60 -9.32 0.30
N CYS A 36 8.59 -9.68 1.08
CA CYS A 36 8.56 -9.44 2.52
C CYS A 36 8.15 -10.69 3.32
N SER A 37 8.41 -11.89 2.78
CA SER A 37 8.11 -13.15 3.45
C SER A 37 9.12 -13.48 4.56
N GLN A 38 10.40 -13.11 4.37
CA GLN A 38 11.48 -13.41 5.30
C GLN A 38 11.71 -12.30 6.33
N VAL A 39 11.55 -11.04 5.90
CA VAL A 39 11.83 -9.85 6.71
C VAL A 39 10.73 -8.82 6.46
N PRO A 40 10.17 -8.19 7.51
CA PRO A 40 9.20 -7.12 7.33
C PRO A 40 9.86 -5.90 6.68
N ILE A 41 9.14 -5.27 5.74
CA ILE A 41 9.54 -4.00 5.15
C ILE A 41 8.90 -2.88 5.94
N SER A 42 9.72 -1.90 6.35
CA SER A 42 9.29 -0.68 7.04
C SER A 42 9.68 0.55 6.24
N GLY A 43 8.85 1.58 6.30
CA GLY A 43 9.11 2.88 5.69
C GLY A 43 8.10 3.90 6.16
N SER A 44 8.32 5.15 5.78
CA SER A 44 7.44 6.28 6.09
C SER A 44 7.32 7.18 4.88
N ILE A 45 6.18 7.85 4.77
CA ILE A 45 5.98 8.94 3.82
C ILE A 45 5.54 10.19 4.58
N LEU A 46 5.96 11.36 4.09
CA LEU A 46 5.44 12.62 4.59
C LEU A 46 4.14 12.94 3.87
N CYS A 47 3.04 13.06 4.60
CA CYS A 47 1.76 13.49 4.05
C CYS A 47 1.76 15.01 3.83
N GLU A 48 2.30 15.47 2.69
CA GLU A 48 2.43 16.91 2.37
C GLU A 48 1.08 17.62 2.19
N LYS A 49 0.03 16.88 1.84
CA LYS A 49 -1.32 17.42 1.57
C LYS A 49 -2.31 16.79 2.54
N ALA A 50 -3.17 17.61 3.15
CA ALA A 50 -4.30 17.08 3.89
C ALA A 50 -5.29 16.41 2.93
N GLY A 51 -5.73 15.19 3.25
CA GLY A 51 -6.70 14.46 2.44
C GLY A 51 -6.67 12.96 2.69
N ARG A 52 -7.22 12.19 1.75
CA ARG A 52 -7.38 10.74 1.86
C ARG A 52 -6.23 10.03 1.16
N TYR A 53 -5.43 9.29 1.94
CA TYR A 53 -4.39 8.40 1.43
C TYR A 53 -4.88 6.96 1.43
N ILE A 54 -4.57 6.23 0.37
CA ILE A 54 -4.94 4.83 0.17
C ILE A 54 -3.66 4.03 0.11
N ILE A 55 -3.50 3.09 1.03
CA ILE A 55 -2.40 2.12 1.03
C ILE A 55 -2.93 0.84 0.39
N GLU A 56 -2.37 0.48 -0.75
CA GLU A 56 -2.77 -0.67 -1.54
C GLU A 56 -1.89 -1.87 -1.21
N PHE A 57 -2.53 -2.99 -0.85
CA PHE A 57 -1.92 -4.31 -0.80
C PHE A 57 -2.63 -5.19 -1.83
N ASP A 58 -1.92 -5.57 -2.88
CA ASP A 58 -2.50 -6.23 -4.04
C ASP A 58 -1.99 -7.67 -4.20
N ASN A 59 -2.95 -8.59 -4.38
CA ASN A 59 -2.70 -10.01 -4.62
C ASN A 59 -3.14 -10.46 -6.03
N TYR A 60 -3.37 -9.54 -6.96
CA TYR A 60 -3.90 -9.82 -8.29
C TYR A 60 -3.10 -10.88 -9.07
N TYR A 61 -1.78 -10.92 -8.87
CA TYR A 61 -0.89 -11.85 -9.58
C TYR A 61 -0.85 -13.27 -9.01
N SER A 62 -1.49 -13.53 -7.86
CA SER A 62 -1.54 -14.87 -7.26
C SER A 62 -2.78 -15.63 -7.71
N TRP A 63 -2.62 -16.59 -8.62
CA TRP A 63 -3.75 -17.36 -9.15
C TRP A 63 -4.28 -18.44 -8.20
N PHE A 64 -3.43 -18.97 -7.32
CA PHE A 64 -3.75 -20.14 -6.49
C PHE A 64 -3.57 -19.92 -4.99
N SER A 65 -2.94 -18.80 -4.59
CA SER A 65 -2.58 -18.54 -3.19
C SER A 65 -3.27 -17.28 -2.65
N ALA A 66 -4.06 -17.46 -1.58
CA ALA A 66 -4.46 -16.34 -0.74
C ALA A 66 -3.26 -15.88 0.07
N LYS A 67 -3.08 -14.56 0.23
CA LYS A 67 -1.98 -14.00 1.02
C LYS A 67 -2.45 -13.69 2.43
N GLN A 68 -1.74 -14.21 3.42
CA GLN A 68 -1.84 -13.73 4.80
C GLN A 68 -0.87 -12.56 4.97
N LEU A 69 -1.41 -11.38 5.22
CA LEU A 69 -0.65 -10.15 5.40
C LEU A 69 -0.71 -9.68 6.85
N ARG A 70 0.45 -9.43 7.45
CA ARG A 70 0.61 -8.69 8.69
C ARG A 70 1.19 -7.31 8.39
N TYR A 71 0.53 -6.26 8.85
CA TYR A 71 0.96 -4.88 8.70
C TYR A 71 0.68 -4.09 9.98
N ASN A 72 1.46 -3.03 10.19
CA ASN A 72 1.23 -2.01 11.20
C ASN A 72 1.39 -0.65 10.51
N ILE A 73 0.47 0.26 10.76
CA ILE A 73 0.50 1.62 10.21
C ILE A 73 0.37 2.58 11.37
N GLU A 74 1.37 3.43 11.52
CA GLU A 74 1.43 4.47 12.54
C GLU A 74 1.31 5.84 11.86
N ILE A 75 0.54 6.72 12.47
CA ILE A 75 0.34 8.10 12.00
C ILE A 75 0.86 9.03 13.08
N ASP A 76 2.02 9.61 12.82
CA ASP A 76 2.63 10.58 13.71
C ASP A 76 2.25 12.00 13.29
N GLN A 77 1.86 12.82 14.27
CA GLN A 77 1.80 14.27 14.09
C GLN A 77 3.18 14.83 14.40
N LEU A 78 3.80 15.48 13.41
CA LEU A 78 5.03 16.27 13.60
C LEU A 78 4.80 17.47 14.52
#